data_AF-A0A927TXV9-F1
#
_entry.id   AF-A0A927TXV9-F1
#
_cell.length_a   1.000
_cell.length_b   1.000
_cell.length_c   1.000
_cell.angle_alpha   90.00
_cell.angle_beta   90.00
_cell.angle_gamma   90.00
#
_symmetry.space_group_name_H-M   'P 1'
#
loop_
_entity.id
_entity.type
_entity.pdbx_description
1 polymer ?
#
loop_
_entity_poly.entity_id
_entity_poly.type
_entity_poly.pdbx_seq_one_letter_code
_entity_poly.pdbx_strand_id
1 'polypeptide(L)'
;MLLNWFSDDFDKLILFYYFHDGEETAKRLIQAKLHCSNKEARRTLYEVLLGKKQEEYRKELLRKFKSLDVRKSQMKLFLETGILLPRKPLRKQKLRVALFVDGENISYKHAERIRSIAEKEGVVVVSRVYTLYNDPSIRKWREKAKDNQMVDVRLGGKHEKDKVDRKIQSDMRRLFDSRIDVICLATCDGGYAPTVQAAVSAGKCVIVMGEEVKMSARLRKAGSRMVAL
;
A
#
# COMPACT_ATOMS: atom_id res chain seq x y z
N MET A 1 14.24 -35.10 23.23
CA MET A 1 14.51 -34.03 22.22
C MET A 1 13.18 -33.42 21.72
N LEU A 2 12.36 -32.88 22.63
CA LEU A 2 11.05 -32.25 22.33
C LEU A 2 10.82 -31.01 23.21
N LEU A 3 11.90 -30.37 23.67
CA LEU A 3 11.82 -29.33 24.69
C LEU A 3 11.80 -27.88 24.17
N ASN A 4 12.15 -27.62 22.89
CA ASN A 4 12.28 -26.25 22.36
C ASN A 4 11.14 -25.76 21.46
N TRP A 5 10.21 -26.62 21.02
CA TRP A 5 9.15 -26.17 20.12
C TRP A 5 8.14 -25.22 20.78
N PHE A 6 7.91 -25.37 22.09
CA PHE A 6 6.83 -24.67 22.80
C PHE A 6 7.17 -23.23 23.23
N SER A 7 8.44 -22.82 23.30
CA SER A 7 8.76 -21.40 23.56
C SER A 7 8.43 -20.55 22.34
N ASP A 8 8.85 -21.03 21.18
CA ASP A 8 8.88 -20.24 19.95
C ASP A 8 7.49 -20.05 19.35
N ASP A 9 6.63 -21.05 19.44
CA ASP A 9 5.27 -20.94 18.90
C ASP A 9 4.35 -20.09 19.81
N PHE A 10 4.58 -20.08 21.12
CA PHE A 10 3.89 -19.19 22.04
C PHE A 10 4.31 -17.72 21.82
N ASP A 11 5.59 -17.47 21.53
CA ASP A 11 6.09 -16.14 21.15
C ASP A 11 5.55 -15.67 19.81
N LYS A 12 5.45 -16.56 18.82
CA LYS A 12 4.80 -16.26 17.54
C LYS A 12 3.31 -15.95 17.70
N LEU A 13 2.62 -16.62 18.62
CA LEU A 13 1.22 -16.36 18.94
C LEU A 13 1.03 -14.99 19.61
N ILE A 14 1.88 -14.66 20.60
CA ILE A 14 1.90 -13.34 21.23
C ILE A 14 2.10 -12.24 20.18
N LEU A 15 3.06 -12.42 19.27
CA LEU A 15 3.34 -11.45 18.20
C LEU A 15 2.14 -11.34 17.24
N PHE A 16 1.49 -12.45 16.88
CA PHE A 16 0.31 -12.43 16.03
C PHE A 16 -0.84 -11.62 16.65
N TYR A 17 -1.20 -11.91 17.91
CA TYR A 17 -2.28 -11.19 18.60
C TYR A 17 -1.94 -9.72 18.85
N TYR A 18 -0.67 -9.41 19.14
CA TYR A 18 -0.19 -8.03 19.27
C TYR A 18 -0.40 -7.22 17.99
N PHE A 19 -0.17 -7.81 16.82
CA PHE A 19 -0.31 -7.13 15.54
C PHE A 19 -1.73 -7.14 14.96
N HIS A 20 -2.62 -8.04 15.41
CA HIS A 20 -3.91 -8.24 14.74
C HIS A 20 -5.17 -8.15 15.62
N ASP A 21 -5.12 -8.46 16.92
CA ASP A 21 -6.32 -8.50 17.79
C ASP A 21 -6.27 -7.47 18.92
N GLY A 22 -5.20 -6.67 18.95
CA GLY A 22 -5.02 -5.55 19.88
C GLY A 22 -4.07 -5.85 21.04
N GLU A 23 -3.55 -4.76 21.61
CA GLU A 23 -2.47 -4.77 22.60
C GLU A 23 -2.86 -5.49 23.91
N GLU A 24 -4.14 -5.44 24.29
CA GLU A 24 -4.64 -5.94 25.57
C GLU A 24 -4.64 -7.48 25.64
N THR A 25 -5.02 -8.15 24.56
CA THR A 25 -4.98 -9.63 24.47
C THR A 25 -3.55 -10.14 24.50
N ALA A 26 -2.64 -9.44 23.78
CA ALA A 26 -1.21 -9.75 23.82
C ALA A 26 -0.60 -9.52 25.22
N LYS A 27 -0.99 -8.45 25.92
CA LYS A 27 -0.55 -8.17 27.30
C LYS A 27 -0.98 -9.27 28.27
N ARG A 28 -2.21 -9.77 28.17
CA ARG A 28 -2.70 -10.90 28.99
C ARG A 28 -1.90 -12.18 28.74
N LEU A 29 -1.57 -12.47 27.47
CA LEU A 29 -0.73 -13.62 27.09
C LEU A 29 0.71 -13.48 27.60
N ILE A 30 1.27 -12.28 27.56
CA ILE A 30 2.60 -11.96 28.10
C ILE A 30 2.61 -12.10 29.64
N GLN A 31 1.60 -11.56 30.34
CA GLN A 31 1.48 -11.71 31.79
C GLN A 31 1.34 -13.18 32.21
N ALA A 32 0.52 -13.95 31.49
CA ALA A 32 0.36 -15.38 31.74
C ALA A 32 1.67 -16.15 31.51
N LYS A 33 2.45 -15.79 30.48
CA LYS A 33 3.77 -16.39 30.22
C LYS A 33 4.78 -16.06 31.32
N LEU A 34 4.79 -14.83 31.81
CA LEU A 34 5.69 -14.37 32.88
C LEU A 34 5.38 -15.02 34.23
N HIS A 35 4.11 -15.26 34.56
CA HIS A 35 3.70 -15.81 35.87
C HIS A 35 3.74 -17.34 35.94
N CYS A 36 3.66 -18.05 34.81
CA CYS A 36 3.81 -19.51 34.81
C CYS A 36 5.29 -19.90 34.66
N SER A 37 5.97 -20.26 35.75
CA SER A 37 7.31 -20.87 35.70
C SER A 37 7.27 -22.36 35.32
N ASN A 38 6.10 -23.00 35.44
CA ASN A 38 5.89 -24.41 35.12
C ASN A 38 5.54 -24.62 33.64
N LYS A 39 6.33 -25.44 32.95
CA LYS A 39 6.21 -25.77 31.53
C LYS A 39 4.90 -26.49 31.17
N GLU A 40 4.38 -27.30 32.08
CA GLU A 40 3.16 -28.08 31.87
C GLU A 40 1.91 -27.19 31.97
N ALA A 41 1.92 -26.22 32.89
CA ALA A 41 0.87 -25.19 32.98
C ALA A 41 0.80 -24.31 31.72
N ARG A 42 1.95 -23.96 31.13
CA ARG A 42 2.01 -23.21 29.85
C ARG A 42 1.39 -24.00 28.69
N ARG A 43 1.60 -25.32 28.68
CA ARG A 43 1.04 -26.22 27.66
C ARG A 43 -0.48 -26.31 27.77
N THR A 44 -1.01 -26.51 28.98
CA THR A 44 -2.46 -26.51 29.22
C THR A 44 -3.09 -25.18 28.85
N LEU A 45 -2.45 -24.05 29.18
CA LEU A 45 -2.94 -22.72 28.81
C LEU A 45 -3.01 -22.55 27.28
N TYR A 46 -1.99 -23.00 26.56
CA TYR A 46 -1.95 -22.98 25.09
C TYR A 46 -3.01 -23.89 24.46
N GLU A 47 -3.24 -25.07 25.02
CA GLU A 47 -4.26 -26.02 24.57
C GLU A 47 -5.70 -25.52 24.85
N VAL A 48 -5.91 -24.83 25.99
CA VAL A 48 -7.19 -24.18 26.33
C VAL A 48 -7.46 -22.96 25.44
N LEU A 49 -6.44 -22.15 25.14
CA LEU A 49 -6.55 -20.98 24.26
C LEU A 49 -6.81 -21.33 22.79
N LEU A 50 -6.41 -22.51 22.32
CA LEU A 50 -6.45 -22.91 20.90
C LEU A 50 -7.17 -24.26 20.64
N GLY A 51 -8.14 -24.63 21.46
CA GLY A 51 -8.85 -25.92 21.42
C GLY A 51 -9.01 -26.59 20.04
N LYS A 52 -8.44 -27.81 19.93
CA LYS A 52 -8.66 -28.90 18.95
C LYS A 52 -8.83 -28.57 17.45
N LYS A 53 -8.31 -27.44 16.95
CA LYS A 53 -8.30 -27.10 15.50
C LYS A 53 -6.89 -27.04 14.88
N GLN A 54 -5.91 -27.75 15.43
CA GLN A 54 -4.50 -27.61 15.01
C GLN A 54 -4.25 -27.92 13.52
N GLU A 55 -4.82 -28.98 12.95
CA GLU A 55 -4.49 -29.39 11.58
C GLU A 55 -5.13 -28.49 10.52
N GLU A 56 -6.34 -28.02 10.79
CA GLU A 56 -7.10 -27.11 9.92
C GLU A 56 -6.52 -25.69 9.98
N TYR A 57 -6.13 -25.23 11.18
CA TYR A 57 -5.49 -23.95 11.40
C TYR A 57 -4.07 -23.91 10.83
N ARG A 58 -3.31 -25.01 10.91
CA ARG A 58 -2.01 -25.14 10.25
C ARG A 58 -2.12 -25.06 8.73
N LYS A 59 -3.13 -25.70 8.14
CA LYS A 59 -3.42 -25.60 6.70
C LYS A 59 -3.84 -24.20 6.30
N GLU A 60 -4.61 -23.50 7.12
CA GLU A 60 -5.03 -22.12 6.86
C GLU A 60 -3.88 -21.11 7.02
N LEU A 61 -3.01 -21.29 8.02
CA LEU A 61 -1.76 -20.56 8.16
C LEU A 61 -0.88 -20.77 6.92
N LEU A 62 -0.63 -22.02 6.51
CA LEU A 62 0.17 -22.32 5.31
C LEU A 62 -0.43 -21.72 4.03
N ARG A 63 -1.77 -21.69 3.93
CA ARG A 63 -2.48 -21.07 2.80
C ARG A 63 -2.32 -19.55 2.80
N LYS A 64 -2.42 -18.89 3.96
CA LYS A 64 -2.23 -17.44 4.13
C LYS A 64 -0.75 -17.02 4.09
N PHE A 65 0.17 -17.92 4.43
CA PHE A 65 1.60 -17.73 4.24
C PHE A 65 2.03 -17.90 2.78
N LYS A 66 1.39 -18.75 1.98
CA LYS A 66 1.65 -18.80 0.52
C LYS A 66 1.25 -17.50 -0.20
N SER A 67 0.26 -16.76 0.32
CA SER A 67 -0.09 -15.42 -0.17
C SER A 67 0.84 -14.31 0.33
N LEU A 68 1.68 -14.60 1.33
CA LEU A 68 2.76 -13.73 1.77
C LEU A 68 4.00 -14.14 0.97
N ASP A 69 4.46 -13.30 0.04
CA ASP A 69 5.60 -13.59 -0.84
C ASP A 69 6.94 -13.68 -0.07
N VAL A 70 7.14 -14.78 0.67
CA VAL A 70 8.32 -15.08 1.49
C VAL A 70 9.28 -15.95 0.68
N ARG A 71 10.47 -15.43 0.39
CA ARG A 71 11.47 -16.14 -0.42
C ARG A 71 11.98 -17.40 0.30
N LYS A 72 12.20 -18.49 -0.46
CA LYS A 72 12.77 -19.77 0.04
C LYS A 72 14.07 -19.59 0.83
N SER A 73 14.90 -18.61 0.49
CA SER A 73 16.15 -18.30 1.19
C SER A 73 15.95 -17.69 2.58
N GLN A 74 14.90 -16.89 2.79
CA GLN A 74 14.56 -16.36 4.12
C GLN A 74 13.98 -17.42 5.02
N MET A 75 13.19 -18.33 4.44
CA MET A 75 12.68 -19.50 5.14
C MET A 75 13.83 -20.42 5.57
N LYS A 76 14.78 -20.70 4.66
CA LYS A 76 15.97 -21.51 4.96
C LYS A 76 16.80 -20.91 6.09
N LEU A 77 17.06 -19.61 6.05
CA LEU A 77 17.82 -18.92 7.10
C LEU A 77 17.08 -18.90 8.45
N PHE A 78 15.76 -18.69 8.46
CA PHE A 78 14.96 -18.74 9.69
C PHE A 78 14.98 -20.14 10.32
N LEU A 79 14.84 -21.18 9.49
CA LEU A 79 14.88 -22.57 9.95
C LEU A 79 16.26 -22.99 10.47
N GLU A 80 17.34 -22.43 9.90
CA GLU A 80 18.71 -22.75 10.28
C GLU A 80 19.19 -21.97 11.51
N THR A 81 18.68 -20.76 11.75
CA THR A 81 19.24 -19.86 12.78
C THR A 81 18.27 -19.47 13.89
N GLY A 82 16.97 -19.78 13.76
CA GLY A 82 15.92 -19.34 14.69
C GLY A 82 15.66 -17.83 14.68
N ILE A 83 16.45 -17.07 13.92
CA ILE A 83 16.31 -15.64 13.75
C ILE A 83 15.37 -15.42 12.58
N LEU A 84 14.11 -15.11 12.87
CA LEU A 84 13.30 -14.44 11.86
C LEU A 84 13.90 -13.05 11.83
N LEU A 85 14.70 -12.74 10.80
CA LEU A 85 15.10 -11.34 10.62
C LEU A 85 13.78 -10.58 10.62
N PRO A 86 13.53 -9.69 11.60
CA PRO A 86 12.43 -8.77 11.46
C PRO A 86 12.64 -8.14 10.09
N ARG A 87 11.57 -7.72 9.41
CA ARG A 87 11.77 -6.58 8.52
C ARG A 87 12.47 -5.55 9.40
N LYS A 88 13.81 -5.44 9.36
CA LYS A 88 14.43 -4.18 9.70
C LYS A 88 13.67 -3.25 8.77
N PRO A 89 12.89 -2.29 9.28
CA PRO A 89 12.33 -1.29 8.41
C PRO A 89 13.55 -0.77 7.67
N LEU A 90 13.57 -0.87 6.35
CA LEU A 90 14.70 -0.48 5.51
C LEU A 90 14.87 1.05 5.66
N ARG A 91 15.35 1.52 6.81
CA ARG A 91 14.99 2.84 7.38
C ARG A 91 13.44 2.99 7.43
N LYS A 92 12.88 4.04 8.03
CA LYS A 92 11.64 4.57 7.44
C LYS A 92 12.09 5.16 6.11
N GLN A 93 12.36 4.33 5.09
CA GLN A 93 12.39 4.85 3.74
C GLN A 93 10.98 5.37 3.55
N LYS A 94 10.86 6.70 3.58
CA LYS A 94 9.60 7.37 3.25
C LYS A 94 9.14 6.76 1.93
N LEU A 95 7.89 6.31 1.88
CA LEU A 95 7.33 5.65 0.70
C LEU A 95 7.61 6.52 -0.53
N ARG A 96 7.99 5.89 -1.64
CA ARG A 96 8.25 6.62 -2.88
C ARG A 96 6.92 6.83 -3.58
N VAL A 97 6.51 8.08 -3.68
CA VAL A 97 5.22 8.49 -4.22
C VAL A 97 5.39 9.00 -5.65
N ALA A 98 4.51 8.55 -6.54
CA ALA A 98 4.34 9.12 -7.86
C ALA A 98 2.98 9.82 -7.96
N LEU A 99 2.99 11.10 -8.29
CA LEU A 99 1.81 11.93 -8.48
C LEU A 99 1.57 12.21 -9.96
N PHE A 100 0.36 11.85 -10.42
CA PHE A 100 -0.17 12.13 -11.75
C PHE A 100 -1.44 12.96 -11.62
N VAL A 101 -1.46 14.11 -12.27
CA VAL A 101 -2.62 15.01 -12.29
C VAL A 101 -3.13 15.14 -13.71
N ASP A 102 -4.39 14.80 -13.89
CA ASP A 102 -5.14 15.03 -15.12
C ASP A 102 -5.65 16.47 -15.11
N GLY A 103 -4.93 17.36 -15.80
CA GLY A 103 -5.21 18.79 -15.78
C GLY A 103 -6.47 19.19 -16.54
N GLU A 104 -7.00 18.33 -17.42
CA GLU A 104 -8.26 18.54 -18.13
C GLU A 104 -9.46 18.24 -17.22
N ASN A 105 -9.34 17.21 -16.38
CA ASN A 105 -10.41 16.76 -15.49
C ASN A 105 -10.39 17.39 -14.09
N ILE A 106 -9.26 17.95 -13.67
CA ILE A 106 -9.07 18.55 -12.34
C ILE A 106 -8.77 20.04 -12.45
N SER A 107 -9.47 20.84 -11.63
CA SER A 107 -9.20 22.27 -11.55
C SER A 107 -7.84 22.57 -10.88
N TYR A 108 -7.06 23.47 -11.49
CA TYR A 108 -5.78 23.99 -10.96
C TYR A 108 -5.88 24.54 -9.53
N LYS A 109 -7.08 24.90 -9.07
CA LYS A 109 -7.32 25.37 -7.69
C LYS A 109 -6.96 24.32 -6.63
N HIS A 110 -7.02 23.03 -6.97
CA HIS A 110 -6.69 21.95 -6.05
C HIS A 110 -5.20 21.57 -6.04
N ALA A 111 -4.34 22.24 -6.83
CA ALA A 111 -2.93 21.87 -6.98
C ALA A 111 -2.17 21.72 -5.66
N GLU A 112 -2.33 22.68 -4.75
CA GLU A 112 -1.71 22.66 -3.42
C GLU A 112 -2.22 21.51 -2.56
N ARG A 113 -3.54 21.31 -2.55
CA ARG A 113 -4.16 20.23 -1.78
C ARG A 113 -3.76 18.85 -2.30
N ILE A 114 -3.73 18.65 -3.62
CA ILE A 114 -3.27 17.42 -4.28
C ILE A 114 -1.81 17.13 -3.90
N ARG A 115 -0.95 18.15 -3.98
CA ARG A 115 0.46 18.01 -3.62
C ARG A 115 0.63 17.64 -2.15
N SER A 116 -0.08 18.33 -1.26
CA SER A 116 -0.06 18.05 0.18
C SER A 116 -0.53 16.63 0.51
N ILE A 117 -1.58 16.12 -0.16
CA ILE A 117 -2.02 14.74 0.03
C ILE A 117 -0.91 13.77 -0.39
N ALA A 118 -0.27 13.96 -1.55
CA ALA A 118 0.81 13.08 -2.00
C ALA A 118 2.02 13.08 -1.03
N GLU A 119 2.38 14.24 -0.47
CA GLU A 119 3.49 14.37 0.48
C GLU A 119 3.21 13.74 1.84
N LYS A 120 1.93 13.66 2.26
CA LYS A 120 1.54 12.92 3.47
C LYS A 120 1.76 11.42 3.34
N GLU A 121 1.72 10.88 2.12
CA GLU A 121 1.96 9.46 1.87
C GLU A 121 3.46 9.12 1.85
N GLY A 122 4.34 10.06 1.51
CA GLY A 122 5.77 9.81 1.46
C GLY A 122 6.57 10.84 0.66
N VAL A 123 7.75 10.44 0.18
CA VAL A 123 8.59 11.29 -0.67
C VAL A 123 8.08 11.22 -2.09
N VAL A 124 7.57 12.35 -2.59
CA VAL A 124 7.16 12.51 -3.99
C VAL A 124 8.42 12.54 -4.87
N VAL A 125 8.66 11.44 -5.58
CA VAL A 125 9.81 11.28 -6.48
C VAL A 125 9.44 11.47 -7.96
N VAL A 126 8.15 11.33 -8.27
CA VAL A 126 7.57 11.66 -9.58
C VAL A 126 6.38 12.57 -9.31
N SER A 127 6.33 13.71 -9.98
CA SER A 127 5.21 14.65 -9.86
C SER A 127 4.95 15.31 -11.19
N ARG A 128 3.80 15.03 -11.79
CA ARG A 128 3.46 15.49 -13.14
C ARG A 128 2.00 15.91 -13.22
N VAL A 129 1.77 17.02 -13.91
CA VAL A 129 0.45 17.42 -14.42
C VAL A 129 0.46 17.33 -15.93
N TYR A 130 -0.62 16.82 -16.50
CA TYR A 130 -0.75 16.61 -17.93
C TYR A 130 -1.85 17.50 -18.48
N THR A 131 -1.55 18.23 -19.56
CA THR A 131 -2.49 19.11 -20.25
C THR A 131 -2.31 18.99 -21.77
N LEU A 132 -3.36 19.29 -22.53
CA LEU A 132 -3.21 19.56 -23.97
C LEU A 132 -2.59 20.94 -24.18
N TYR A 133 -1.86 21.14 -25.29
CA TYR A 133 -1.26 22.45 -25.61
C TYR A 133 -2.27 23.58 -25.87
N ASN A 134 -3.52 23.25 -26.19
CA ASN A 134 -4.58 24.21 -26.53
C ASN A 134 -5.61 24.43 -25.42
N ASP A 135 -5.43 23.79 -24.25
CA ASP A 135 -6.32 23.93 -23.11
C ASP A 135 -6.28 25.36 -22.49
N PRO A 136 -7.44 26.02 -22.27
CA PRO A 136 -7.50 27.36 -21.67
C PRO A 136 -6.91 27.49 -20.25
N SER A 137 -6.87 26.39 -19.50
CA SER A 137 -6.37 26.31 -18.14
C SER A 137 -4.84 26.19 -18.05
N ILE A 138 -4.13 25.96 -19.17
CA ILE A 138 -2.66 25.75 -19.22
C ILE A 138 -1.92 26.87 -18.51
N ARG A 139 -2.29 28.13 -18.72
CA ARG A 139 -1.55 29.26 -18.14
C ARG A 139 -1.57 29.16 -16.60
N LYS A 140 -2.70 28.75 -16.04
CA LYS A 140 -2.90 28.62 -14.59
C LYS A 140 -2.25 27.33 -14.07
N TRP A 141 -2.37 26.23 -14.80
CA TRP A 141 -1.67 24.99 -14.46
C TRP A 141 -0.16 25.14 -14.51
N ARG A 142 0.40 25.90 -15.46
CA ARG A 142 1.83 26.21 -15.54
C ARG A 142 2.34 26.88 -14.26
N GLU A 143 1.63 27.93 -13.82
CA GLU A 143 1.97 28.67 -12.61
C GLU A 143 1.86 27.75 -11.39
N LYS A 144 0.72 27.08 -11.21
CA LYS A 144 0.50 26.19 -10.07
C LYS A 144 1.40 24.97 -10.06
N ALA A 145 1.77 24.41 -11.21
CA ALA A 145 2.70 23.30 -11.30
C ALA A 145 4.08 23.73 -10.78
N LYS A 146 4.55 24.93 -11.17
CA LYS A 146 5.82 25.49 -10.71
C LYS A 146 5.80 25.68 -9.19
N ASP A 147 4.77 26.32 -8.65
CA ASP A 147 4.64 26.59 -7.20
C ASP A 147 4.63 25.30 -6.36
N ASN A 148 4.08 24.23 -6.92
CA ASN A 148 3.90 22.94 -6.24
C ASN A 148 4.92 21.87 -6.68
N GLN A 149 6.02 22.28 -7.32
CA GLN A 149 7.11 21.41 -7.78
C GLN A 149 6.62 20.20 -8.61
N MET A 150 5.64 20.43 -9.47
CA MET A 150 5.12 19.46 -10.44
C MET A 150 5.70 19.77 -11.82
N VAL A 151 6.05 18.71 -12.54
CA VAL A 151 6.48 18.84 -13.94
C VAL A 151 5.23 19.00 -14.81
N ASP A 152 5.16 20.12 -15.53
CA ASP A 152 4.10 20.39 -16.50
C ASP A 152 4.39 19.64 -17.82
N VAL A 153 3.61 18.60 -18.10
CA VAL A 153 3.72 17.75 -19.29
C VAL A 153 2.63 18.17 -20.28
N ARG A 154 3.03 18.83 -21.37
CA ARG A 154 2.09 19.29 -22.40
C ARG A 154 2.12 18.42 -23.63
N LEU A 155 0.94 18.00 -24.07
CA LEU A 155 0.77 17.20 -25.28
C LEU A 155 0.32 18.11 -26.43
N GLY A 156 1.23 18.32 -27.39
CA GLY A 156 0.96 19.03 -28.65
C GLY A 156 0.62 18.09 -29.81
N GLY A 157 0.30 18.64 -30.98
CA GLY A 157 -0.05 17.90 -32.19
C GLY A 157 -1.56 17.80 -32.44
N LYS A 158 -1.98 16.95 -33.40
CA LYS A 158 -3.40 16.79 -33.78
C LYS A 158 -4.28 16.45 -32.57
N HIS A 159 -5.49 16.98 -32.57
CA HIS A 159 -6.51 16.67 -31.58
C HIS A 159 -6.86 15.19 -31.70
N GLU A 160 -6.72 14.46 -30.60
CA GLU A 160 -7.03 13.05 -30.51
C GLU A 160 -7.71 12.82 -29.16
N LYS A 161 -8.85 12.14 -29.18
CA LYS A 161 -9.61 11.82 -27.97
C LYS A 161 -8.73 11.00 -27.01
N ASP A 162 -8.85 11.22 -25.71
CA ASP A 162 -8.17 10.48 -24.63
C ASP A 162 -6.62 10.50 -24.73
N LYS A 163 -6.05 11.54 -25.38
CA LYS A 163 -4.60 11.65 -25.60
C LYS A 163 -3.83 11.85 -24.31
N VAL A 164 -4.33 12.72 -23.44
CA VAL A 164 -3.81 12.91 -22.09
C VAL A 164 -3.95 11.61 -21.28
N ASP A 165 -5.12 10.96 -21.34
CA ASP A 165 -5.37 9.72 -20.63
C ASP A 165 -4.42 8.61 -21.04
N ARG A 166 -4.24 8.36 -22.35
CA ARG A 166 -3.28 7.37 -22.84
C ARG A 166 -1.86 7.65 -22.37
N LYS A 167 -1.46 8.93 -22.32
CA LYS A 167 -0.13 9.31 -21.85
C LYS A 167 0.03 9.04 -20.35
N ILE A 168 -0.93 9.47 -19.53
CA ILE A 168 -0.91 9.23 -18.08
C ILE A 168 -0.89 7.73 -17.81
N GLN A 169 -1.79 6.97 -18.44
CA GLN A 169 -1.86 5.53 -18.25
C GLN A 169 -0.57 4.81 -18.68
N SER A 170 0.05 5.25 -19.79
CA SER A 170 1.35 4.72 -20.23
C SER A 170 2.45 5.01 -19.20
N ASP A 171 2.51 6.22 -18.66
CA ASP A 171 3.51 6.58 -17.65
C ASP A 171 3.28 5.87 -16.33
N MET A 172 2.02 5.66 -15.92
CA MET A 172 1.67 4.84 -14.75
C MET A 172 2.13 3.39 -14.92
N ARG A 173 1.86 2.77 -16.08
CA ARG A 173 2.25 1.39 -16.36
C ARG A 173 3.77 1.18 -16.28
N ARG A 174 4.57 2.17 -16.69
CA ARG A 174 6.04 2.13 -16.55
C ARG A 174 6.51 2.06 -15.08
N LEU A 175 5.65 2.39 -14.12
CA LEU A 175 5.97 2.34 -12.70
C LEU A 175 5.66 1.00 -12.04
N PHE A 176 4.99 0.06 -12.72
CA PHE A 176 4.52 -1.18 -12.09
C PHE A 176 5.68 -2.01 -11.55
N ASP A 177 6.77 -2.14 -12.30
CA ASP A 177 7.98 -2.84 -11.86
C ASP A 177 9.04 -1.93 -11.20
N SER A 178 8.67 -0.67 -10.91
CA SER A 178 9.57 0.31 -10.30
C SER A 178 9.56 0.24 -8.76
N ARG A 179 10.48 0.97 -8.12
CA ARG A 179 10.52 1.17 -6.66
C ARG A 179 9.47 2.15 -6.13
N ILE A 180 8.49 2.56 -6.94
CA ILE A 180 7.36 3.38 -6.47
C ILE A 180 6.45 2.50 -5.62
N ASP A 181 6.07 3.00 -4.45
CA ASP A 181 5.18 2.30 -3.49
C ASP A 181 3.74 2.80 -3.61
N VAL A 182 3.57 4.10 -3.83
CA VAL A 182 2.27 4.78 -3.85
C VAL A 182 2.11 5.54 -5.17
N ILE A 183 0.97 5.36 -5.83
CA ILE A 183 0.57 6.13 -7.00
C ILE A 183 -0.63 6.98 -6.61
N CYS A 184 -0.43 8.29 -6.64
CA CYS A 184 -1.47 9.30 -6.49
C CYS A 184 -1.97 9.71 -7.88
N LEU A 185 -3.24 9.48 -8.17
CA LEU A 185 -3.88 9.87 -9.42
C LEU A 185 -5.00 10.87 -9.13
N ALA A 186 -4.84 12.12 -9.57
CA ALA A 186 -5.89 13.12 -9.50
C ALA A 186 -6.67 13.13 -10.83
N THR A 187 -7.90 12.57 -10.82
CA THR A 187 -8.82 12.55 -11.96
C THR A 187 -10.24 12.19 -11.48
N CYS A 188 -11.25 12.57 -12.25
CA CYS A 188 -12.63 12.16 -12.05
C CYS A 188 -13.10 11.12 -13.08
N ASP A 189 -12.31 10.87 -14.13
CA ASP A 189 -12.71 10.03 -15.27
C ASP A 189 -12.62 8.52 -14.97
N GLY A 190 -13.70 7.80 -15.31
CA GLY A 190 -13.78 6.35 -15.19
C GLY A 190 -12.88 5.57 -16.13
N GLY A 191 -12.38 6.19 -17.21
CA GLY A 191 -11.46 5.58 -18.18
C GLY A 191 -10.17 5.04 -17.56
N TYR A 192 -9.77 5.57 -16.40
CA TYR A 192 -8.57 5.15 -15.67
C TYR A 192 -8.73 3.86 -14.87
N ALA A 193 -9.96 3.40 -14.59
CA ALA A 193 -10.21 2.30 -13.68
C ALA A 193 -9.44 1.00 -14.01
N PRO A 194 -9.32 0.56 -15.30
CA PRO A 194 -8.52 -0.62 -15.63
C PRO A 194 -7.03 -0.46 -15.30
N THR A 195 -6.47 0.74 -15.52
CA THR A 195 -5.05 1.02 -15.21
C THR A 195 -4.81 1.08 -13.71
N VAL A 196 -5.76 1.66 -12.96
CA VAL A 196 -5.74 1.68 -11.50
C VAL A 196 -5.77 0.25 -10.94
N GLN A 197 -6.68 -0.58 -11.42
CA GLN A 197 -6.77 -2.00 -11.01
C GLN A 197 -5.47 -2.75 -11.31
N ALA A 198 -4.91 -2.57 -12.50
CA ALA A 198 -3.64 -3.20 -12.88
C ALA A 198 -2.47 -2.76 -11.97
N ALA A 199 -2.42 -1.49 -11.59
CA ALA A 199 -1.42 -0.98 -10.65
C ALA A 199 -1.57 -1.61 -9.26
N VAL A 200 -2.80 -1.76 -8.77
CA VAL A 200 -3.10 -2.45 -7.50
C VAL A 200 -2.69 -3.92 -7.58
N SER A 201 -3.00 -4.61 -8.68
CA SER A 201 -2.57 -6.00 -8.92
C SER A 201 -1.05 -6.15 -9.01
N ALA A 202 -0.33 -5.10 -9.45
CA ALA A 202 1.13 -5.02 -9.42
C ALA A 202 1.71 -4.66 -8.04
N GLY A 203 0.89 -4.64 -6.98
CA GLY A 203 1.32 -4.40 -5.61
C GLY A 203 1.52 -2.93 -5.26
N LYS A 204 1.01 -1.98 -6.07
CA LYS A 204 1.05 -0.55 -5.76
C LYS A 204 -0.14 -0.15 -4.90
N CYS A 205 0.07 0.75 -3.94
CA CYS A 205 -1.04 1.46 -3.30
C CYS A 205 -1.49 2.58 -4.24
N VAL A 206 -2.76 2.58 -4.67
CA VAL A 206 -3.28 3.61 -5.56
C VAL A 206 -4.28 4.49 -4.83
N ILE A 207 -3.97 5.78 -4.72
CA ILE A 207 -4.84 6.79 -4.14
C ILE A 207 -5.40 7.62 -5.28
N VAL A 208 -6.72 7.60 -5.40
CA VAL A 208 -7.43 8.41 -6.39
C VAL A 208 -7.98 9.66 -5.70
N MET A 209 -7.71 10.82 -6.30
CA MET A 209 -8.15 12.12 -5.83
C MET A 209 -9.10 12.75 -6.86
N GLY A 210 -10.25 13.24 -6.44
CA GLY A 210 -11.14 13.94 -7.36
C GLY A 210 -12.28 14.66 -6.67
N GLU A 211 -12.97 15.51 -7.44
CA GLU A 211 -14.14 16.25 -6.99
C GLU A 211 -15.32 15.27 -6.83
N GLU A 212 -15.80 15.08 -5.60
CA GLU A 212 -16.71 13.99 -5.24
C GLU A 212 -17.94 13.85 -6.17
N VAL A 213 -18.51 14.99 -6.58
CA VAL A 213 -19.69 15.04 -7.46
C VAL A 213 -19.40 14.55 -8.88
N LYS A 214 -18.18 14.74 -9.38
CA LYS A 214 -17.78 14.38 -10.76
C LYS A 214 -17.20 12.97 -10.85
N MET A 215 -17.01 12.30 -9.72
CA MET A 215 -16.31 11.03 -9.64
C MET A 215 -17.16 9.87 -10.14
N SER A 216 -16.66 9.13 -11.14
CA SER A 216 -17.33 7.92 -11.63
C SER A 216 -17.35 6.79 -10.59
N ALA A 217 -18.45 6.05 -10.52
CA ALA A 217 -18.60 4.91 -9.60
C ALA A 217 -17.56 3.79 -9.86
N ARG A 218 -17.16 3.62 -11.14
CA ARG A 218 -16.16 2.64 -11.55
C ARG A 218 -14.79 2.96 -10.95
N LEU A 219 -14.40 4.22 -10.97
CA LEU A 219 -13.11 4.67 -10.44
C LEU A 219 -13.09 4.60 -8.89
N ARG A 220 -14.22 4.91 -8.23
CA ARG A 220 -14.35 4.80 -6.76
C ARG A 220 -14.04 3.40 -6.22
N LYS A 221 -14.35 2.35 -6.99
CA LYS A 221 -14.13 0.94 -6.60
C LYS A 221 -12.77 0.39 -7.04
N ALA A 222 -12.05 1.10 -7.91
CA ALA A 222 -10.82 0.60 -8.51
C ALA A 222 -9.57 0.88 -7.64
N GLY A 223 -9.53 2.05 -6.99
CA GLY A 223 -8.38 2.48 -6.18
C GLY A 223 -8.31 1.78 -4.82
N SER A 224 -7.12 1.78 -4.21
CA SER A 224 -6.94 1.32 -2.83
C SER A 224 -7.60 2.28 -1.83
N ARG A 225 -7.59 3.58 -2.14
CA ARG A 225 -8.23 4.62 -1.35
C ARG A 225 -8.67 5.79 -2.23
N MET A 226 -9.79 6.39 -1.84
CA MET A 226 -10.34 7.61 -2.45
C MET A 226 -10.15 8.80 -1.51
N VAL A 227 -9.84 9.96 -2.07
CA VAL A 227 -9.77 11.23 -1.34
C VAL A 227 -10.53 12.31 -2.12
N ALA A 228 -11.54 12.92 -1.51
CA ALA A 228 -12.28 14.04 -2.12
C ALA A 228 -11.40 15.30 -2.16
N LEU A 229 -11.44 16.05 -3.27
CA LEU A 229 -10.67 17.28 -3.52
C LEU A 229 -11.30 18.58 -3.05
#